data_AF-A0A7S1R271-F1
#
_entry.id   AF-A0A7S1R271-F1
#
_cell.length_a   1.000
_cell.length_b   1.000
_cell.length_c   1.000
_cell.angle_alpha   90.00
_cell.angle_beta   90.00
_cell.angle_gamma   90.00
#
_symmetry.space_group_name_H-M   'P 1'
#
loop_
_entity.id
_entity.type
_entity.pdbx_description
1 polymer ?
#
loop_
_entity_poly.entity_id
_entity_poly.type
_entity_poly.pdbx_seq_one_letter_code
_entity_poly.pdbx_strand_id
1 'polypeptide(L)'
;MVADLLSRVACHRGCNEPLSISLRRITEVGAVDMTHRRLQELLAPVLAASHEADLRRETMRHLCDCLSEPTGKRWQRIYGGLVLAEKLVQQGSHVLLIETAHGHHFDLVQKVSFLEHFDSAARGCSDRRAQHCIRKKAGELRTLLIPQLKKASHEELPQNAGLGIKDSISTCSPGALSNCTTDDVSMNSLSGGSLASASSRASPADNLSEHGLPAVMSGLVKRLRTITESEASELKQEQIQPVLEASHDSDSRQVIMWHLQRCLMHFTQKPWRHVHGGLLVTEALLEHGSPLIFTEPTPGVDLDLPKQIWLLEQFECRADWRAQNMVREKAISLWEKMVPWLLNADKEPELVPEACEQIDEAFSTLRSWAESMDSTPSWSGHSAEPSPSEASPGTAGTELQCDAGRVGGAVA
;
A
#
# COMPACT_ATOMS: atom_id res chain seq x y z
N MET A 1 39.98 15.67 -3.49
CA MET A 1 40.82 14.62 -4.11
C MET A 1 41.75 13.92 -3.13
N VAL A 2 42.57 14.61 -2.33
CA VAL A 2 43.54 13.93 -1.41
C VAL A 2 42.87 13.15 -0.27
N ALA A 3 41.76 13.65 0.30
CA ALA A 3 41.00 12.94 1.33
C ALA A 3 40.33 11.66 0.81
N ASP A 4 39.96 11.64 -0.48
CA ASP A 4 39.28 10.51 -1.11
C ASP A 4 40.24 9.35 -1.42
N LEU A 5 41.48 9.69 -1.81
CA LEU A 5 42.57 8.73 -1.97
C LEU A 5 43.05 8.14 -0.63
N LEU A 6 43.11 8.95 0.44
CA LEU A 6 43.50 8.46 1.76
C LEU A 6 42.44 7.54 2.38
N SER A 7 41.16 7.81 2.18
CA SER A 7 40.08 6.90 2.61
C SER A 7 40.14 5.57 1.85
N ARG A 8 40.43 5.57 0.54
CA ARG A 8 40.58 4.33 -0.24
C ARG A 8 41.79 3.49 0.17
N VAL A 9 42.90 4.10 0.55
CA VAL A 9 44.11 3.38 0.99
C VAL A 9 43.97 2.80 2.40
N ALA A 10 43.20 3.45 3.28
CA ALA A 10 42.93 2.94 4.64
C ALA A 10 41.95 1.74 4.64
N CYS A 11 41.05 1.65 3.66
CA CYS A 11 40.06 0.57 3.58
C CYS A 11 40.62 -0.80 3.14
N HIS A 12 41.85 -0.88 2.63
CA HIS A 12 42.41 -2.14 2.10
C HIS A 12 43.34 -2.91 3.06
N ARG A 13 43.59 -2.40 4.29
CA ARG A 13 44.39 -3.12 5.28
C ARG A 13 43.51 -3.99 6.20
N GLY A 14 42.96 -5.08 5.64
CA GLY A 14 42.75 -6.32 6.40
C GLY A 14 41.35 -6.67 6.91
N CYS A 15 40.32 -5.86 6.71
CA CYS A 15 38.95 -6.26 7.09
C CYS A 15 38.15 -6.68 5.85
N ASN A 16 38.33 -7.94 5.41
CA ASN A 16 37.35 -8.66 4.58
C ASN A 16 36.06 -8.96 5.38
N GLU A 17 35.70 -8.09 6.32
CA GLU A 17 34.52 -8.24 7.14
C GLU A 17 33.29 -7.90 6.28
N PRO A 18 32.33 -8.81 6.12
CA PRO A 18 31.11 -8.53 5.36
C PRO A 18 30.37 -7.31 5.93
N LEU A 19 29.84 -6.46 5.04
CA LEU A 19 29.08 -5.25 5.40
C LEU A 19 27.97 -5.54 6.43
N SER A 20 27.26 -6.67 6.26
CA SER A 20 26.23 -7.14 7.19
C SER A 20 26.70 -7.30 8.64
N ILE A 21 27.98 -7.52 8.91
CA ILE A 21 28.52 -7.62 10.27
C ILE A 21 28.70 -6.22 10.87
N SER A 22 29.25 -5.26 10.11
CA SER A 22 29.38 -3.86 10.55
C SER A 22 28.00 -3.24 10.82
N LEU A 23 27.04 -3.47 9.91
CA LEU A 23 25.64 -3.04 10.06
C LEU A 23 24.99 -3.61 11.33
N ARG A 24 25.18 -4.91 11.60
CA ARG A 24 24.69 -5.54 12.83
C ARG A 24 25.37 -4.99 14.07
N ARG A 25 26.68 -4.75 14.07
CA ARG A 25 27.37 -4.17 15.24
C ARG A 25 26.82 -2.80 15.60
N ILE A 26 26.60 -1.91 14.63
CA ILE A 26 26.03 -0.57 14.88
C ILE A 26 24.63 -0.67 15.47
N THR A 27 23.83 -1.60 14.97
CA THR A 27 22.39 -1.68 15.30
C THR A 27 22.08 -2.56 16.50
N GLU A 28 22.80 -3.65 16.74
CA GLU A 28 22.51 -4.63 17.80
C GLU A 28 23.26 -4.37 19.11
N VAL A 29 24.48 -3.81 19.05
CA VAL A 29 25.26 -3.52 20.27
C VAL A 29 24.77 -2.23 20.96
N GLY A 30 23.88 -1.48 20.30
CA GLY A 30 23.27 -0.26 20.82
C GLY A 30 24.19 0.94 20.70
N ALA A 31 23.88 1.84 19.76
CA ALA A 31 24.64 3.08 19.58
C ALA A 31 24.61 4.02 20.81
N VAL A 32 23.71 3.78 21.77
CA VAL A 32 23.57 4.57 23.00
C VAL A 32 24.80 4.41 23.92
N ASP A 33 25.36 3.20 24.00
CA ASP A 33 26.45 2.87 24.95
C ASP A 33 27.85 2.94 24.30
N MET A 34 27.92 3.33 23.03
CA MET A 34 29.19 3.43 22.30
C MET A 34 29.84 4.80 22.47
N THR A 35 31.16 4.81 22.64
CA THR A 35 31.93 6.05 22.51
C THR A 35 31.84 6.56 21.08
N HIS A 36 31.83 7.89 20.92
CA HIS A 36 31.76 8.53 19.60
C HIS A 36 32.83 7.99 18.63
N ARG A 37 34.07 7.83 19.12
CA ARG A 37 35.18 7.26 18.35
C ARG A 37 34.88 5.84 17.85
N ARG A 38 34.40 4.95 18.72
CA ARG A 38 34.09 3.56 18.34
C ARG A 38 32.95 3.50 17.32
N LEU A 39 31.92 4.34 17.51
CA LEU A 39 30.82 4.45 16.56
C LEU A 39 31.34 4.92 15.19
N GLN A 40 32.24 5.90 15.16
CA GLN A 40 32.85 6.39 13.92
C GLN A 40 33.68 5.32 13.20
N GLU A 41 34.46 4.53 13.95
CA GLU A 41 35.22 3.38 13.41
C GLU A 41 34.30 2.33 12.77
N LEU A 42 33.14 2.06 13.38
CA LEU A 42 32.14 1.12 12.82
C LEU A 42 31.37 1.70 11.62
N LEU A 43 31.11 3.00 11.61
CA LEU A 43 30.38 3.68 10.52
C LEU A 43 31.22 3.82 9.26
N ALA A 44 32.54 4.03 9.38
CA ALA A 44 33.45 4.25 8.26
C ALA A 44 33.28 3.24 7.10
N PRO A 45 33.30 1.91 7.32
CA PRO A 45 33.09 0.95 6.22
C PRO A 45 31.70 1.03 5.60
N VAL A 46 30.66 1.35 6.39
CA VAL A 46 29.27 1.47 5.89
C VAL A 46 29.11 2.73 5.04
N LEU A 47 29.71 3.84 5.46
CA LEU A 47 29.71 5.09 4.69
C LEU A 47 30.46 4.90 3.37
N ALA A 48 31.62 4.25 3.39
CA ALA A 48 32.34 3.91 2.17
C ALA A 48 31.50 2.99 1.25
N ALA A 49 30.90 1.95 1.81
CA ALA A 49 30.02 1.03 1.09
C ALA A 49 28.79 1.71 0.48
N SER A 50 28.31 2.81 1.06
CA SER A 50 27.18 3.58 0.51
C SER A 50 27.48 4.19 -0.87
N HIS A 51 28.74 4.24 -1.32
CA HIS A 51 29.08 4.70 -2.68
C HIS A 51 28.91 3.62 -3.75
N GLU A 52 28.77 2.35 -3.36
CA GLU A 52 28.59 1.21 -4.26
C GLU A 52 27.12 0.80 -4.35
N ALA A 53 26.59 0.57 -5.56
CA ALA A 53 25.15 0.42 -5.77
C ALA A 53 24.54 -0.82 -5.08
N ASP A 54 25.22 -1.97 -5.16
CA ASP A 54 24.77 -3.20 -4.50
C ASP A 54 24.75 -3.05 -2.97
N LEU A 55 25.77 -2.40 -2.43
CA LEU A 55 25.94 -2.19 -1.00
C LEU A 55 25.00 -1.11 -0.45
N ARG A 56 24.61 -0.11 -1.26
CA ARG A 56 23.50 0.82 -0.94
C ARG A 56 22.20 0.06 -0.70
N ARG A 57 21.85 -0.86 -1.61
CA ARG A 57 20.64 -1.69 -1.49
C ARG A 57 20.69 -2.56 -0.24
N GLU A 58 21.83 -3.19 0.05
CA GLU A 58 22.02 -3.97 1.29
C GLU A 58 21.85 -3.09 2.53
N THR A 59 22.47 -1.91 2.54
CA THR A 59 22.38 -0.95 3.65
C THR A 59 20.94 -0.48 3.88
N MET A 60 20.22 -0.10 2.82
CA MET A 60 18.83 0.35 2.93
C MET A 60 17.88 -0.79 3.31
N ARG A 61 18.11 -2.02 2.83
CA ARG A 61 17.34 -3.18 3.27
C ARG A 61 17.52 -3.42 4.78
N HIS A 62 18.77 -3.38 5.27
CA HIS A 62 19.07 -3.52 6.69
C HIS A 62 18.43 -2.40 7.53
N LEU A 63 18.47 -1.15 7.04
CA LEU A 63 17.78 -0.03 7.70
C LEU A 63 16.27 -0.26 7.76
N CYS A 64 15.65 -0.72 6.67
CA CYS A 64 14.23 -1.04 6.63
C CYS A 64 13.86 -2.05 7.72
N ASP A 65 14.65 -3.13 7.83
CA ASP A 65 14.43 -4.18 8.84
C ASP A 65 14.59 -3.65 10.27
N CYS A 66 15.58 -2.80 10.51
CA CYS A 66 15.79 -2.19 11.82
C CYS A 66 14.65 -1.24 12.22
N LEU A 67 14.20 -0.39 11.30
CA LEU A 67 13.15 0.60 11.58
C LEU A 67 11.75 -0.03 11.61
N SER A 68 11.59 -1.21 11.00
CA SER A 68 10.33 -1.99 10.99
C SER A 68 10.28 -3.06 12.07
N GLU A 69 11.18 -3.03 13.06
CA GLU A 69 11.20 -3.99 14.17
C GLU A 69 9.85 -3.96 14.92
N PRO A 70 9.07 -5.06 14.89
CA PRO A 70 7.71 -5.06 15.43
C PRO A 70 7.69 -5.04 16.95
N THR A 71 8.74 -5.58 17.58
CA THR A 71 8.84 -5.67 19.03
C THR A 71 9.62 -4.48 19.59
N GLY A 72 9.09 -3.86 20.66
CA GLY A 72 9.80 -2.82 21.39
C GLY A 72 10.97 -3.38 22.22
N LYS A 73 11.04 -4.71 22.37
CA LYS A 73 12.12 -5.39 23.11
C LYS A 73 13.50 -5.13 22.51
N ARG A 74 13.58 -4.88 21.20
CA ARG A 74 14.82 -4.55 20.48
C ARG A 74 14.89 -3.07 20.11
N TRP A 75 14.43 -2.17 20.99
CA TRP A 75 14.43 -0.73 20.74
C TRP A 75 15.82 -0.18 20.40
N GLN A 76 16.90 -0.77 20.93
CA GLN A 76 18.28 -0.40 20.58
C GLN A 76 18.57 -0.58 19.09
N ARG A 77 17.95 -1.58 18.44
CA ARG A 77 18.04 -1.82 16.99
C ARG A 77 17.38 -0.70 16.19
N ILE A 78 16.20 -0.25 16.63
CA ILE A 78 15.50 0.89 16.04
C ILE A 78 16.35 2.15 16.18
N TYR A 79 16.83 2.43 17.40
CA TYR A 79 17.67 3.60 17.67
C TYR A 79 18.98 3.59 16.87
N GLY A 80 19.68 2.44 16.83
CA GLY A 80 20.88 2.27 16.01
C GLY A 80 20.61 2.46 14.52
N GLY A 81 19.44 2.01 14.03
CA GLY A 81 18.96 2.28 12.67
C GLY A 81 18.76 3.77 12.40
N LEU A 82 18.15 4.51 13.33
CA LEU A 82 17.99 5.97 13.21
C LEU A 82 19.35 6.70 13.20
N VAL A 83 20.29 6.31 14.06
CA VAL A 83 21.65 6.87 14.09
C VAL A 83 22.39 6.57 12.78
N LEU A 84 22.28 5.35 12.26
CA LEU A 84 22.89 4.99 10.97
C LEU A 84 22.29 5.78 9.81
N ALA A 85 20.96 5.91 9.76
CA ALA A 85 20.27 6.68 8.74
C ALA A 85 20.69 8.16 8.77
N GLU A 86 20.78 8.78 9.95
CA GLU A 86 21.32 10.14 10.10
C GLU A 86 22.72 10.27 9.51
N LYS A 87 23.61 9.31 9.80
CA LYS A 87 25.00 9.37 9.32
C LYS A 87 25.09 9.18 7.81
N LEU A 88 24.25 8.33 7.23
CA LEU A 88 24.15 8.17 5.78
C LEU A 88 23.62 9.45 5.10
N VAL A 89 22.65 10.14 5.70
CA VAL A 89 22.14 11.42 5.17
C VAL A 89 23.19 12.52 5.24
N GLN A 90 24.00 12.55 6.31
CA GLN A 90 25.02 13.60 6.51
C GLN A 90 26.30 13.36 5.71
N GLN A 91 26.73 12.09 5.59
CA GLN A 91 28.09 11.73 5.18
C GLN A 91 28.14 10.58 4.16
N GLY A 92 27.01 9.94 3.89
CA GLY A 92 26.93 8.87 2.90
C GLY A 92 26.92 9.39 1.47
N SER A 93 26.78 8.47 0.53
CA SER A 93 26.68 8.80 -0.89
C SER A 93 25.44 9.64 -1.18
N HIS A 94 25.64 10.75 -1.89
CA HIS A 94 24.56 11.59 -2.37
C HIS A 94 23.60 10.84 -3.32
N VAL A 95 24.12 9.86 -4.08
CA VAL A 95 23.31 9.00 -4.95
C VAL A 95 22.26 8.21 -4.16
N LEU A 96 22.58 7.84 -2.91
CA LEU A 96 21.62 7.17 -2.03
C LEU A 96 20.41 8.06 -1.73
N LEU A 97 20.61 9.38 -1.55
CA LEU A 97 19.53 10.33 -1.30
C LEU A 97 18.66 10.55 -2.53
N ILE A 98 19.27 10.66 -3.72
CA ILE A 98 18.53 10.76 -4.99
C ILE A 98 17.71 9.49 -5.21
N GLU A 99 18.32 8.32 -4.97
CA GLU A 99 17.62 7.05 -4.99
C GLU A 99 16.42 7.08 -4.05
N THR A 100 16.60 7.36 -2.75
CA THR A 100 15.49 7.43 -1.79
C THR A 100 14.42 8.46 -2.17
N ALA A 101 14.81 9.62 -2.72
CA ALA A 101 13.88 10.67 -3.12
C ALA A 101 13.00 10.27 -4.32
N HIS A 102 13.53 9.49 -5.26
CA HIS A 102 12.77 8.87 -6.36
C HIS A 102 12.05 7.59 -5.94
N GLY A 103 11.90 7.38 -4.63
CA GLY A 103 11.31 6.21 -4.06
C GLY A 103 12.22 5.00 -4.10
N HIS A 104 13.46 5.02 -4.60
CA HIS A 104 14.32 3.83 -4.82
C HIS A 104 14.62 2.86 -3.68
N HIS A 105 14.12 3.18 -2.50
CA HIS A 105 14.18 2.38 -1.29
C HIS A 105 12.85 2.51 -0.55
N PHE A 106 12.70 1.90 0.63
CA PHE A 106 11.53 2.15 1.46
C PHE A 106 11.40 3.66 1.79
N ASP A 107 10.17 4.14 1.99
CA ASP A 107 9.92 5.54 2.36
C ASP A 107 10.47 5.82 3.77
N LEU A 108 11.68 6.37 3.79
CA LEU A 108 12.39 6.69 5.03
C LEU A 108 11.70 7.83 5.79
N VAL A 109 11.06 8.79 5.11
CA VAL A 109 10.35 9.90 5.79
C VAL A 109 9.14 9.35 6.52
N GLN A 110 8.32 8.55 5.84
CA GLN A 110 7.14 7.92 6.44
C GLN A 110 7.53 7.05 7.64
N LYS A 111 8.56 6.18 7.49
CA LYS A 111 9.02 5.33 8.59
C LYS A 111 9.54 6.15 9.78
N VAL A 112 10.30 7.22 9.54
CA VAL A 112 10.78 8.09 10.62
C VAL A 112 9.63 8.83 11.30
N SER A 113 8.62 9.31 10.55
CA SER A 113 7.43 9.95 11.11
C SER A 113 6.63 9.02 12.02
N PHE A 114 6.48 7.75 11.67
CA PHE A 114 5.86 6.78 12.59
C PHE A 114 6.67 6.59 13.89
N LEU A 115 8.00 6.67 13.82
CA LEU A 115 8.87 6.55 15.00
C LEU A 115 8.88 7.81 15.88
N GLU A 116 8.50 8.99 15.37
CA GLU A 116 8.26 10.18 16.20
C GLU A 116 7.13 9.97 17.20
N HIS A 117 6.24 9.03 16.92
CA HIS A 117 5.10 8.66 17.78
C HIS A 117 5.29 7.29 18.43
N PHE A 118 6.52 6.78 18.45
CA PHE A 118 6.84 5.48 19.01
C PHE A 118 6.27 5.30 20.43
N ASP A 119 5.50 4.25 20.66
CA ASP A 119 4.94 3.91 21.97
C ASP A 119 5.61 2.61 22.46
N SER A 120 6.41 2.73 23.52
CA SER A 120 7.12 1.56 24.07
C SER A 120 6.15 0.56 24.67
N ALA A 121 5.08 1.01 25.35
CA ALA A 121 4.12 0.14 26.01
C ALA A 121 3.33 -0.67 25.00
N ALA A 122 2.83 -0.04 23.93
CA ALA A 122 2.12 -0.72 22.84
C ALA A 122 2.97 -1.80 22.15
N ARG A 123 4.31 -1.66 22.17
CA ARG A 123 5.25 -2.63 21.59
C ARG A 123 5.87 -3.59 22.61
N GLY A 124 5.35 -3.65 23.84
CA GLY A 124 5.81 -4.57 24.88
C GLY A 124 7.19 -4.23 25.46
N CYS A 125 7.56 -2.95 25.47
CA CYS A 125 8.78 -2.43 26.09
C CYS A 125 8.41 -1.55 27.30
N SER A 126 8.89 -1.93 28.48
CA SER A 126 8.66 -1.19 29.72
C SER A 126 9.58 0.03 29.90
N ASP A 127 10.61 0.17 29.06
CA ASP A 127 11.60 1.24 29.19
C ASP A 127 11.10 2.56 28.60
N ARG A 128 10.64 3.48 29.46
CA ARG A 128 10.22 4.82 29.05
C ARG A 128 11.36 5.67 28.49
N ARG A 129 12.62 5.40 28.86
CA ARG A 129 13.77 6.13 28.31
C ARG A 129 13.96 5.79 26.84
N ALA A 130 13.77 4.53 26.46
CA ALA A 130 13.81 4.08 25.08
C ALA A 130 12.83 4.87 24.20
N GLN A 131 11.59 5.06 24.68
CA GLN A 131 10.58 5.87 23.98
C GLN A 131 11.06 7.30 23.74
N HIS A 132 11.56 7.98 24.79
CA HIS A 132 12.05 9.34 24.64
C HIS A 132 13.23 9.43 23.66
N CYS A 133 14.20 8.51 23.77
CA CYS A 133 15.36 8.47 22.89
C CYS A 133 14.96 8.27 21.41
N ILE A 134 14.06 7.32 21.13
CA ILE A 134 13.59 7.06 19.76
C ILE A 134 12.84 8.25 19.19
N ARG A 135 11.85 8.79 19.93
CA ARG A 135 11.05 9.93 19.45
C ARG A 135 11.92 11.15 19.18
N LYS A 136 12.82 11.47 20.10
CA LYS A 136 13.77 12.58 19.94
C LYS A 136 14.65 12.39 18.72
N LYS A 137 15.25 11.21 18.56
CA LYS A 137 16.16 10.91 17.44
C LYS A 137 15.43 10.89 16.10
N ALA A 138 14.20 10.37 16.06
CA ALA A 138 13.35 10.40 14.86
C ALA A 138 13.02 11.84 14.45
N GLY A 139 12.66 12.72 15.39
CA GLY A 139 12.39 14.13 15.10
C GLY A 139 13.60 14.90 14.60
N GLU A 140 14.76 14.68 15.20
CA GLU A 140 16.05 15.23 14.71
C GLU A 140 16.33 14.77 13.27
N LEU A 141 16.21 13.46 13.02
CA LEU A 141 16.45 12.89 11.70
C LEU A 141 15.45 13.41 10.67
N ARG A 142 14.16 13.51 10.99
CA ARG A 142 13.13 14.02 10.06
C ARG A 142 13.42 15.45 9.63
N THR A 143 13.77 16.31 10.59
CA THR A 143 14.13 17.71 10.33
C THR A 143 15.32 17.84 9.38
N LEU A 144 16.29 16.93 9.50
CA LEU A 144 17.45 16.85 8.61
C LEU A 144 17.10 16.24 7.23
N LEU A 145 16.28 15.19 7.23
CA LEU A 145 16.03 14.34 6.06
C LEU A 145 15.17 15.03 5.00
N ILE A 146 14.08 15.70 5.40
CA ILE A 146 13.12 16.29 4.45
C ILE A 146 13.77 17.31 3.50
N PRO A 147 14.57 18.29 3.97
CA PRO A 147 15.24 19.23 3.07
C PRO A 147 16.21 18.54 2.11
N GLN A 148 16.92 17.51 2.56
CA GLN A 148 17.87 16.77 1.74
C GLN A 148 17.17 15.97 0.62
N LEU A 149 16.09 15.27 0.95
CA LEU A 149 15.31 14.53 -0.05
C LEU A 149 14.60 15.46 -1.03
N LYS A 150 14.05 16.59 -0.57
CA LYS A 150 13.46 17.60 -1.46
C LYS A 150 14.49 18.18 -2.43
N LYS A 151 15.72 18.42 -1.97
CA LYS A 151 16.81 18.84 -2.85
C LYS A 151 17.13 17.74 -3.87
N ALA A 152 17.29 16.50 -3.40
CA ALA A 152 17.66 15.36 -4.23
C ALA A 152 16.58 14.96 -5.24
N SER A 153 15.28 15.19 -4.96
CA SER A 153 14.18 14.91 -5.90
C SER A 153 14.18 15.79 -7.14
N HIS A 154 14.96 16.88 -7.15
CA HIS A 154 15.12 17.73 -8.33
C HIS A 154 16.34 17.32 -9.18
N GLU A 155 17.13 16.35 -8.73
CA GLU A 155 18.33 15.90 -9.41
C GLU A 155 18.03 14.66 -10.25
N GLU A 156 18.58 14.58 -11.46
CA GLU A 156 18.39 13.40 -12.31
C GLU A 156 19.09 12.16 -11.72
N LEU A 157 18.45 11.01 -11.90
CA LEU A 157 19.00 9.75 -11.41
C LEU A 157 20.29 9.39 -12.18
N PRO A 158 21.43 9.19 -11.51
CA PRO A 158 22.66 8.78 -12.17
C PRO A 158 22.52 7.42 -12.87
N GLN A 159 23.09 7.28 -14.06
CA GLN A 159 23.08 6.01 -14.82
C GLN A 159 23.69 4.84 -14.03
N ASN A 160 24.62 5.13 -13.11
CA ASN A 160 25.26 4.16 -12.23
C ASN A 160 24.53 3.93 -10.89
N ALA A 161 23.27 4.35 -10.75
CA ALA A 161 22.45 4.05 -9.57
C ALA A 161 22.21 2.53 -9.37
N GLY A 162 22.74 1.68 -10.25
CA GLY A 162 22.63 0.22 -10.16
C GLY A 162 21.20 -0.28 -10.27
N LEU A 163 20.28 0.59 -10.70
CA LEU A 163 18.87 0.26 -10.89
C LEU A 163 18.62 -0.68 -12.04
N GLY A 164 19.68 -1.00 -12.80
CA GLY A 164 19.76 -2.18 -13.64
C GLY A 164 18.49 -2.42 -14.40
N ILE A 165 17.89 -1.34 -14.91
CA ILE A 165 16.76 -1.45 -15.81
C ILE A 165 17.41 -1.93 -17.09
N LYS A 166 17.58 -3.25 -17.12
CA LYS A 166 17.94 -4.00 -18.30
C LYS A 166 16.69 -3.97 -19.17
N ASP A 167 16.34 -2.77 -19.64
CA ASP A 167 15.46 -2.53 -20.79
C ASP A 167 16.21 -3.00 -22.04
N SER A 168 16.73 -4.22 -22.01
CA SER A 168 17.20 -4.97 -23.16
C SER A 168 16.00 -5.49 -23.95
N ILE A 169 14.97 -4.65 -24.11
CA ILE A 169 14.18 -4.66 -25.33
C ILE A 169 14.99 -3.83 -26.34
N SER A 170 16.18 -4.35 -26.66
CA SER A 170 16.88 -4.00 -27.88
C SER A 170 15.95 -4.46 -28.99
N THR A 171 15.15 -3.52 -29.48
CA THR A 171 14.24 -3.72 -30.60
C THR A 171 15.08 -4.24 -31.74
N CYS A 172 14.77 -5.45 -32.18
CA CYS A 172 15.44 -6.13 -33.27
C CYS A 172 15.63 -5.15 -34.43
N SER A 173 16.89 -4.80 -34.74
CA SER A 173 17.20 -4.23 -36.04
C SER A 173 16.81 -5.29 -37.09
N PRO A 174 15.89 -5.00 -38.01
CA PRO A 174 15.51 -5.94 -39.05
C PRO A 174 16.59 -5.90 -40.13
N GLY A 175 17.51 -6.86 -40.12
CA GLY A 175 18.52 -6.87 -41.20
C GLY A 175 19.75 -7.74 -40.97
N ALA A 176 19.58 -9.03 -40.66
CA ALA A 176 20.63 -10.01 -40.93
C ALA A 176 20.00 -11.35 -41.28
N LEU A 177 19.97 -11.65 -42.57
CA LEU A 177 19.67 -12.98 -43.11
C LEU A 177 20.78 -13.94 -42.64
N SER A 178 20.53 -14.68 -41.56
CA SER A 178 21.41 -15.76 -41.14
C SER A 178 20.97 -17.06 -41.82
N ASN A 179 21.79 -17.54 -42.74
CA ASN A 179 21.63 -18.84 -43.40
C ASN A 179 21.67 -19.96 -42.36
N CYS A 180 20.64 -20.80 -42.41
CA CYS A 180 20.57 -22.08 -41.73
C CYS A 180 21.34 -23.13 -42.54
N THR A 181 22.52 -23.53 -42.04
CA THR A 181 23.13 -24.81 -42.40
C THR A 181 22.73 -25.85 -41.38
N THR A 182 21.95 -26.81 -41.85
CA THR A 182 21.74 -28.12 -41.26
C THR A 182 23.06 -28.82 -41.05
N ASP A 183 23.34 -29.27 -39.83
CA ASP A 183 24.20 -30.43 -39.63
C ASP A 183 23.68 -31.24 -38.44
N ASP A 184 23.32 -32.47 -38.79
CA ASP A 184 23.15 -33.65 -37.96
C ASP A 184 24.43 -33.89 -37.12
N VAL A 185 24.29 -34.47 -35.92
CA VAL A 185 25.19 -35.51 -35.36
C VAL A 185 24.79 -35.83 -33.91
N SER A 186 24.42 -37.10 -33.75
CA SER A 186 24.70 -38.04 -32.66
C SER A 186 24.38 -37.71 -31.21
N MET A 187 23.54 -38.61 -30.69
CA MET A 187 23.37 -38.97 -29.29
C MET A 187 24.69 -39.35 -28.62
N ASN A 188 24.91 -38.86 -27.39
CA ASN A 188 25.23 -39.78 -26.30
C ASN A 188 24.95 -39.21 -24.90
N SER A 189 24.48 -40.13 -24.08
CA SER A 189 24.23 -40.12 -22.63
C SER A 189 25.28 -39.41 -21.78
N LEU A 190 24.86 -38.77 -20.68
CA LEU A 190 25.24 -39.21 -19.33
C LEU A 190 24.45 -38.47 -18.24
N SER A 191 23.95 -39.30 -17.33
CA SER A 191 23.13 -39.04 -16.15
C SER A 191 23.79 -38.11 -15.13
N GLY A 192 23.00 -37.22 -14.54
CA GLY A 192 23.42 -36.36 -13.42
C GLY A 192 22.25 -35.56 -12.85
N GLY A 193 21.13 -36.22 -12.53
CA GLY A 193 19.94 -35.59 -11.97
C GLY A 193 20.14 -35.18 -10.51
N SER A 194 20.48 -33.91 -10.29
CA SER A 194 20.49 -33.29 -8.96
C SER A 194 19.09 -32.76 -8.64
N LEU A 195 18.43 -33.42 -7.68
CA LEU A 195 17.10 -33.08 -7.18
C LEU A 195 17.16 -31.82 -6.32
N ALA A 196 17.00 -30.66 -6.94
CA ALA A 196 16.60 -29.45 -6.23
C ALA A 196 15.07 -29.33 -6.29
N SER A 197 14.40 -29.98 -5.33
CA SER A 197 12.96 -29.85 -5.12
C SER A 197 12.61 -28.43 -4.68
N ALA A 198 12.28 -27.57 -5.64
CA ALA A 198 11.55 -26.33 -5.38
C ALA A 198 10.10 -26.71 -5.05
N SER A 199 9.79 -26.80 -3.77
CA SER A 199 8.43 -27.00 -3.26
C SER A 199 7.65 -25.70 -3.43
N SER A 200 7.04 -25.51 -4.61
CA SER A 200 5.99 -24.52 -4.83
C SER A 200 4.75 -25.00 -4.09
N ARG A 201 4.59 -24.54 -2.86
CA ARG A 201 3.44 -24.83 -2.00
C ARG A 201 2.20 -24.15 -2.63
N ALA A 202 1.48 -24.90 -3.46
CA ALA A 202 0.22 -24.45 -4.03
C ALA A 202 -0.76 -24.11 -2.90
N SER A 203 -1.21 -22.87 -2.86
CA SER A 203 -2.20 -22.41 -1.88
C SER A 203 -3.54 -23.11 -2.15
N PRO A 204 -4.23 -23.64 -1.12
CA PRO A 204 -5.48 -24.40 -1.28
C PRO A 204 -6.71 -23.58 -1.71
N ALA A 205 -6.53 -22.33 -2.14
CA ALA A 205 -7.62 -21.43 -2.55
C ALA A 205 -7.86 -21.39 -4.07
N ASP A 206 -7.09 -22.16 -4.87
CA ASP A 206 -7.15 -22.07 -6.34
C ASP A 206 -8.14 -23.05 -7.00
N ASN A 207 -8.84 -23.90 -6.22
CA ASN A 207 -9.80 -24.89 -6.73
C ASN A 207 -11.22 -24.31 -6.88
N LEU A 208 -11.37 -23.23 -7.66
CA LEU A 208 -12.61 -23.06 -8.41
C LEU A 208 -12.53 -24.07 -9.56
N SER A 209 -13.00 -25.30 -9.31
CA SER A 209 -13.06 -26.35 -10.33
C SER A 209 -13.76 -25.80 -11.58
N GLU A 210 -13.01 -25.63 -12.67
CA GLU A 210 -13.49 -25.21 -14.00
C GLU A 210 -14.59 -26.15 -14.57
N HIS A 211 -14.93 -27.22 -13.85
CA HIS A 211 -15.79 -28.31 -14.28
C HIS A 211 -17.30 -28.03 -14.28
N GLY A 212 -17.73 -26.77 -14.18
CA GLY A 212 -19.17 -26.44 -14.17
C GLY A 212 -19.57 -25.07 -14.73
N LEU A 213 -18.62 -24.28 -15.24
CA LEU A 213 -18.95 -22.97 -15.80
C LEU A 213 -19.22 -23.06 -17.31
N PRO A 214 -20.24 -22.35 -17.83
CA PRO A 214 -20.46 -22.15 -19.27
C PRO A 214 -19.15 -21.77 -20.00
N ALA A 215 -18.97 -22.26 -21.23
CA ALA A 215 -17.76 -22.00 -22.03
C ALA A 215 -17.47 -20.49 -22.23
N VAL A 216 -18.50 -19.64 -22.16
CA VAL A 216 -18.35 -18.17 -22.21
C VAL A 216 -17.60 -17.64 -20.98
N MET A 217 -17.87 -18.19 -19.80
CA MET A 217 -17.26 -17.76 -18.54
C MET A 217 -15.79 -18.19 -18.45
N SER A 218 -15.43 -19.34 -19.03
CA SER A 218 -14.01 -19.77 -19.05
C SER A 218 -13.13 -18.85 -19.89
N GLY A 219 -13.68 -18.30 -21.00
CA GLY A 219 -13.00 -17.28 -21.81
C GLY A 219 -12.74 -16.00 -21.03
N LEU A 220 -13.74 -15.49 -20.32
CA LEU A 220 -13.64 -14.27 -19.50
C LEU A 220 -12.62 -14.44 -18.36
N VAL A 221 -12.67 -15.55 -17.62
CA VAL A 221 -11.71 -15.85 -16.54
C VAL A 221 -10.28 -15.91 -17.06
N LYS A 222 -10.04 -16.58 -18.19
CA LYS A 222 -8.71 -16.65 -18.81
C LYS A 222 -8.19 -15.25 -19.16
N ARG A 223 -9.08 -14.37 -19.64
CA ARG A 223 -8.74 -13.01 -20.05
C ARG A 223 -8.42 -12.13 -18.85
N LEU A 224 -9.25 -12.16 -17.81
CA LEU A 224 -9.00 -11.51 -16.53
C LEU A 224 -7.68 -11.96 -15.91
N ARG A 225 -7.42 -13.28 -15.90
CA ARG A 225 -6.15 -13.84 -15.42
C ARG A 225 -4.95 -13.31 -16.20
N THR A 226 -5.04 -13.32 -17.54
CA THR A 226 -3.99 -12.80 -18.42
C THR A 226 -3.69 -11.32 -18.13
N ILE A 227 -4.73 -10.52 -17.88
CA ILE A 227 -4.58 -9.11 -17.51
C ILE A 227 -3.89 -8.98 -16.15
N THR A 228 -4.34 -9.71 -15.13
CA THR A 228 -3.81 -9.58 -13.77
C THR A 228 -2.44 -10.23 -13.54
N GLU A 229 -2.02 -11.13 -14.44
CA GLU A 229 -0.69 -11.73 -14.46
C GLU A 229 0.30 -10.94 -15.34
N SER A 230 -0.20 -9.98 -16.13
CA SER A 230 0.59 -9.12 -17.00
C SER A 230 1.53 -8.22 -16.22
N GLU A 231 2.69 -7.91 -16.80
CA GLU A 231 3.64 -6.90 -16.29
C GLU A 231 3.31 -5.49 -16.79
N ALA A 232 2.18 -5.30 -17.48
CA ALA A 232 1.80 -4.02 -18.04
C ALA A 232 1.43 -3.02 -16.94
N SER A 233 2.05 -1.84 -16.98
CA SER A 233 1.67 -0.70 -16.13
C SER A 233 0.33 -0.09 -16.54
N GLU A 234 -0.07 -0.27 -17.81
CA GLU A 234 -1.31 0.24 -18.39
C GLU A 234 -1.95 -0.84 -19.28
N LEU A 235 -3.29 -0.90 -19.28
CA LEU A 235 -4.03 -1.85 -20.11
C LEU A 235 -4.27 -1.27 -21.49
N LYS A 236 -3.92 -2.03 -22.53
CA LYS A 236 -4.34 -1.67 -23.89
C LYS A 236 -5.84 -1.87 -24.04
N GLN A 237 -6.50 -0.98 -24.78
CA GLN A 237 -7.94 -1.08 -25.05
C GLN A 237 -8.34 -2.48 -25.53
N GLU A 238 -7.58 -3.06 -26.46
CA GLU A 238 -7.83 -4.41 -26.99
C GLU A 238 -7.86 -5.49 -25.91
N GLN A 239 -7.04 -5.36 -24.86
CA GLN A 239 -6.95 -6.33 -23.78
C GLN A 239 -8.14 -6.20 -22.84
N ILE A 240 -8.62 -4.99 -22.54
CA ILE A 240 -9.69 -4.77 -21.57
C ILE A 240 -11.09 -4.78 -22.19
N GLN A 241 -11.23 -4.47 -23.49
CA GLN A 241 -12.51 -4.26 -24.17
C GLN A 241 -13.52 -5.40 -23.97
N PRO A 242 -13.21 -6.68 -24.23
CA PRO A 242 -14.14 -7.77 -23.92
C PRO A 242 -14.53 -7.94 -22.45
N VAL A 243 -13.73 -7.46 -21.49
CA VAL A 243 -14.13 -7.43 -20.07
C VAL A 243 -15.17 -6.33 -19.84
N LEU A 244 -14.99 -5.17 -20.47
CA LEU A 244 -15.95 -4.06 -20.42
C LEU A 244 -17.28 -4.47 -21.04
N GLU A 245 -17.26 -5.09 -22.23
CA GLU A 245 -18.47 -5.62 -22.89
C GLU A 245 -19.19 -6.65 -22.01
N ALA A 246 -18.42 -7.58 -21.42
CA ALA A 246 -18.96 -8.59 -20.51
C ALA A 246 -19.54 -7.97 -19.23
N SER A 247 -19.07 -6.79 -18.79
CA SER A 247 -19.61 -6.14 -17.58
C SER A 247 -21.08 -5.73 -17.71
N HIS A 248 -21.63 -5.63 -18.93
CA HIS A 248 -23.06 -5.37 -19.13
C HIS A 248 -23.94 -6.61 -18.96
N ASP A 249 -23.37 -7.80 -18.99
CA ASP A 249 -24.05 -9.07 -18.73
C ASP A 249 -24.04 -9.42 -17.23
N SER A 250 -25.18 -9.86 -16.71
CA SER A 250 -25.36 -10.12 -15.27
C SER A 250 -24.46 -11.24 -14.77
N ASP A 251 -24.40 -12.36 -15.47
CA ASP A 251 -23.61 -13.52 -15.04
C ASP A 251 -22.11 -13.21 -15.10
N SER A 252 -21.70 -12.47 -16.14
CA SER A 252 -20.34 -12.01 -16.32
C SER A 252 -19.89 -10.99 -15.28
N ARG A 253 -20.77 -10.08 -14.81
CA ARG A 253 -20.46 -9.19 -13.67
C ARG A 253 -20.05 -9.97 -12.43
N GLN A 254 -20.76 -11.07 -12.13
CA GLN A 254 -20.44 -11.90 -10.97
C GLN A 254 -19.04 -12.51 -11.08
N VAL A 255 -18.65 -12.97 -12.28
CA VAL A 255 -17.29 -13.50 -12.55
C VAL A 255 -16.23 -12.44 -12.36
N ILE A 256 -16.47 -11.24 -12.92
CA ILE A 256 -15.55 -10.11 -12.79
C ILE A 256 -15.39 -9.75 -11.31
N MET A 257 -16.48 -9.67 -10.57
CA MET A 257 -16.45 -9.35 -9.15
C MET A 257 -15.76 -10.42 -8.29
N TRP A 258 -16.00 -11.70 -8.55
CA TRP A 258 -15.25 -12.79 -7.94
C TRP A 258 -13.74 -12.69 -8.21
N HIS A 259 -13.35 -12.36 -9.44
CA HIS A 259 -11.95 -12.20 -9.81
C HIS A 259 -11.32 -11.00 -9.10
N LEU A 260 -12.00 -9.85 -9.08
CA LEU A 260 -11.56 -8.66 -8.35
C LEU A 260 -11.43 -8.93 -6.86
N GLN A 261 -12.40 -9.64 -6.26
CA GLN A 261 -12.31 -10.07 -4.86
C GLN A 261 -11.04 -10.90 -4.63
N ARG A 262 -10.74 -11.86 -5.50
CA ARG A 262 -9.53 -12.69 -5.39
C ARG A 262 -8.23 -11.89 -5.56
N CYS A 263 -8.24 -10.84 -6.37
CA CYS A 263 -7.07 -10.00 -6.61
C CYS A 263 -6.81 -9.00 -5.47
N LEU A 264 -7.87 -8.42 -4.92
CA LEU A 264 -7.79 -7.31 -3.97
C LEU A 264 -7.91 -7.78 -2.51
N MET A 265 -8.58 -8.90 -2.24
CA MET A 265 -8.60 -9.49 -0.89
C MET A 265 -7.32 -10.24 -0.57
N HIS A 266 -6.92 -10.20 0.71
CA HIS A 266 -5.71 -10.83 1.21
C HIS A 266 -4.46 -10.41 0.41
N PHE A 267 -4.41 -9.15 -0.02
CA PHE A 267 -3.34 -8.59 -0.87
C PHE A 267 -1.93 -8.81 -0.31
N THR A 268 -1.77 -8.99 1.01
CA THR A 268 -0.48 -9.30 1.65
C THR A 268 0.09 -10.67 1.28
N GLN A 269 -0.72 -11.59 0.75
CA GLN A 269 -0.32 -12.93 0.34
C GLN A 269 -0.22 -13.08 -1.18
N LYS A 270 -0.64 -12.05 -1.94
CA LYS A 270 -0.68 -12.10 -3.40
C LYS A 270 0.58 -11.48 -3.99
N PRO A 271 1.04 -11.95 -5.15
CA PRO A 271 2.04 -11.20 -5.91
C PRO A 271 1.46 -9.83 -6.24
N TRP A 272 2.27 -8.78 -6.08
CA TRP A 272 1.84 -7.40 -6.29
C TRP A 272 1.20 -7.18 -7.67
N ARG A 273 1.62 -7.94 -8.69
CA ARG A 273 1.09 -7.88 -10.06
C ARG A 273 -0.40 -8.16 -10.12
N HIS A 274 -0.86 -9.15 -9.36
CA HIS A 274 -2.29 -9.49 -9.33
C HIS A 274 -3.11 -8.37 -8.69
N VAL A 275 -2.57 -7.77 -7.62
CA VAL A 275 -3.21 -6.64 -6.94
C VAL A 275 -3.27 -5.43 -7.88
N HIS A 276 -2.14 -5.08 -8.51
CA HIS A 276 -2.05 -3.97 -9.46
C HIS A 276 -2.95 -4.16 -10.69
N GLY A 277 -2.92 -5.35 -11.29
CA GLY A 277 -3.80 -5.69 -12.41
C GLY A 277 -5.27 -5.65 -12.02
N GLY A 278 -5.62 -6.07 -10.79
CA GLY A 278 -6.97 -5.90 -10.24
C GLY A 278 -7.38 -4.43 -10.19
N LEU A 279 -6.51 -3.54 -9.69
CA LEU A 279 -6.75 -2.09 -9.67
C LEU A 279 -6.93 -1.50 -11.07
N LEU A 280 -6.13 -1.95 -12.06
CA LEU A 280 -6.28 -1.52 -13.45
C LEU A 280 -7.62 -1.96 -14.07
N VAL A 281 -8.05 -3.19 -13.81
CA VAL A 281 -9.36 -3.68 -14.25
C VAL A 281 -10.47 -2.88 -13.59
N THR A 282 -10.37 -2.60 -12.29
CA THR A 282 -11.36 -1.79 -11.57
C THR A 282 -11.47 -0.38 -12.14
N GLU A 283 -10.33 0.29 -12.40
CA GLU A 283 -10.34 1.62 -13.00
C GLU A 283 -11.04 1.63 -14.36
N ALA A 284 -10.70 0.68 -15.25
CA ALA A 284 -11.33 0.60 -16.56
C ALA A 284 -12.84 0.34 -16.47
N LEU A 285 -13.29 -0.48 -15.51
CA LEU A 285 -14.71 -0.71 -15.25
C LEU A 285 -15.41 0.52 -14.69
N LEU A 286 -14.72 1.32 -13.87
CA LEU A 286 -15.26 2.59 -13.35
C LEU A 286 -15.45 3.62 -14.47
N GLU A 287 -14.54 3.67 -15.44
CA GLU A 287 -14.57 4.65 -16.52
C GLU A 287 -15.48 4.23 -17.69
N HIS A 288 -15.53 2.94 -18.01
CA HIS A 288 -16.14 2.44 -19.25
C HIS A 288 -17.00 1.19 -19.07
N GLY A 289 -17.06 0.62 -17.87
CA GLY A 289 -17.86 -0.56 -17.59
C GLY A 289 -19.32 -0.24 -17.29
N SER A 290 -20.10 -1.29 -17.07
CA SER A 290 -21.48 -1.17 -16.61
C SER A 290 -21.52 -0.53 -15.21
N PRO A 291 -22.32 0.53 -14.98
CA PRO A 291 -22.46 1.13 -13.65
C PRO A 291 -23.03 0.14 -12.63
N LEU A 292 -23.76 -0.88 -13.10
CA LEU A 292 -24.35 -1.91 -12.25
C LEU A 292 -23.31 -2.79 -11.56
N ILE A 293 -22.07 -2.84 -12.06
CA ILE A 293 -21.03 -3.71 -11.49
C ILE A 293 -20.65 -3.35 -10.05
N PHE A 294 -20.86 -2.09 -9.64
CA PHE A 294 -20.55 -1.63 -8.30
C PHE A 294 -21.80 -1.39 -7.43
N THR A 295 -23.00 -1.35 -8.02
CA THR A 295 -24.26 -1.17 -7.28
C THR A 295 -25.00 -2.48 -7.03
N GLU A 296 -24.86 -3.46 -7.92
CA GLU A 296 -25.59 -4.71 -7.84
C GLU A 296 -24.92 -5.65 -6.81
N PRO A 297 -25.62 -6.06 -5.75
CA PRO A 297 -25.07 -7.01 -4.80
C PRO A 297 -24.84 -8.35 -5.50
N THR A 298 -23.59 -8.77 -5.58
CA THR A 298 -23.22 -10.05 -6.18
C THR A 298 -23.36 -11.16 -5.12
N PRO A 299 -24.25 -12.15 -5.31
CA PRO A 299 -24.44 -13.23 -4.34
C PRO A 299 -23.13 -13.98 -4.05
N GLY A 300 -22.77 -14.08 -2.77
CA GLY A 300 -21.57 -14.78 -2.33
C GLY A 300 -20.25 -14.02 -2.49
N VAL A 301 -20.27 -12.78 -3.02
CA VAL A 301 -19.11 -11.89 -3.06
C VAL A 301 -19.28 -10.80 -2.00
N ASP A 302 -18.60 -11.00 -0.87
CA ASP A 302 -18.43 -9.95 0.14
C ASP A 302 -17.20 -9.11 -0.23
N LEU A 303 -17.36 -8.24 -1.23
CA LEU A 303 -16.33 -7.28 -1.64
C LEU A 303 -16.85 -5.85 -1.52
N ASP A 304 -16.58 -5.24 -0.37
CA ASP A 304 -16.62 -3.78 -0.20
C ASP A 304 -15.41 -3.17 -0.92
N LEU A 305 -15.55 -2.98 -2.23
CA LEU A 305 -14.50 -2.51 -3.11
C LEU A 305 -13.92 -1.15 -2.66
N PRO A 306 -14.74 -0.14 -2.27
CA PRO A 306 -14.25 1.08 -1.67
C PRO A 306 -13.29 0.83 -0.50
N LYS A 307 -13.73 0.06 0.49
CA LYS A 307 -12.90 -0.26 1.64
C LYS A 307 -11.63 -1.00 1.28
N GLN A 308 -11.67 -1.95 0.34
CA GLN A 308 -10.46 -2.67 -0.09
C GLN A 308 -9.46 -1.76 -0.79
N ILE A 309 -9.92 -0.87 -1.68
CA ILE A 309 -9.03 0.09 -2.35
C ILE A 309 -8.40 1.03 -1.32
N TRP A 310 -9.16 1.51 -0.35
CA TRP A 310 -8.63 2.33 0.74
C TRP A 310 -7.56 1.59 1.56
N LEU A 311 -7.78 0.31 1.89
CA LEU A 311 -6.79 -0.51 2.62
C LEU A 311 -5.49 -0.74 1.83
N LEU A 312 -5.54 -0.69 0.49
CA LEU A 312 -4.36 -0.85 -0.36
C LEU A 312 -3.40 0.35 -0.29
N GLU A 313 -3.80 1.48 0.30
CA GLU A 313 -2.85 2.53 0.69
C GLU A 313 -1.76 2.00 1.65
N GLN A 314 -2.10 0.97 2.43
CA GLN A 314 -1.19 0.30 3.35
C GLN A 314 -0.53 -0.95 2.75
N PHE A 315 -0.64 -1.16 1.43
CA PHE A 315 -0.02 -2.30 0.75
C PHE A 315 1.49 -2.34 1.03
N GLU A 316 2.03 -3.51 1.38
CA GLU A 316 3.47 -3.69 1.65
C GLU A 316 4.05 -4.78 0.75
N CYS A 317 5.09 -4.44 -0.04
CA CYS A 317 5.86 -5.41 -0.82
C CYS A 317 7.34 -5.28 -0.47
N ARG A 318 7.79 -6.09 0.50
CA ARG A 318 9.17 -6.03 1.01
C ARG A 318 10.24 -6.36 -0.02
N ALA A 319 9.88 -7.18 -1.01
CA ALA A 319 10.80 -7.60 -2.06
C ALA A 319 11.03 -6.50 -3.11
N ASP A 320 10.01 -5.68 -3.36
CA ASP A 320 10.02 -4.68 -4.42
C ASP A 320 9.19 -3.46 -4.00
N TRP A 321 9.89 -2.43 -3.54
CA TRP A 321 9.24 -1.19 -3.14
C TRP A 321 8.65 -0.44 -4.34
N ARG A 322 9.15 -0.64 -5.59
CA ARG A 322 8.60 0.03 -6.79
C ARG A 322 7.18 -0.43 -6.98
N ALA A 323 7.03 -1.74 -6.96
CA ALA A 323 5.75 -2.39 -7.00
C ALA A 323 4.84 -1.93 -5.86
N GLN A 324 5.38 -1.77 -4.65
CA GLN A 324 4.62 -1.24 -3.53
C GLN A 324 4.08 0.16 -3.82
N ASN A 325 4.93 1.10 -4.24
CA ASN A 325 4.53 2.48 -4.52
C ASN A 325 3.56 2.54 -5.70
N MET A 326 3.81 1.79 -6.76
CA MET A 326 2.91 1.72 -7.92
C MET A 326 1.51 1.24 -7.53
N VAL A 327 1.39 0.21 -6.69
CA VAL A 327 0.09 -0.25 -6.18
C VAL A 327 -0.57 0.82 -5.31
N ARG A 328 0.18 1.48 -4.42
CA ARG A 328 -0.36 2.53 -3.53
C ARG A 328 -0.83 3.76 -4.29
N GLU A 329 0.00 4.30 -5.19
CA GLU A 329 -0.35 5.44 -6.04
C GLU A 329 -1.58 5.13 -6.88
N LYS A 330 -1.66 3.91 -7.45
CA LYS A 330 -2.82 3.50 -8.21
C LYS A 330 -4.08 3.38 -7.36
N ALA A 331 -3.98 2.83 -6.15
CA ALA A 331 -5.08 2.74 -5.21
C ALA A 331 -5.59 4.12 -4.78
N ILE A 332 -4.69 5.07 -4.51
CA ILE A 332 -5.04 6.47 -4.16
C ILE A 332 -5.76 7.14 -5.33
N SER A 333 -5.19 7.08 -6.53
CA SER A 333 -5.80 7.66 -7.73
C SER A 333 -7.17 7.08 -8.03
N LEU A 334 -7.34 5.76 -7.87
CA LEU A 334 -8.62 5.08 -8.06
C LEU A 334 -9.64 5.47 -6.98
N TRP A 335 -9.21 5.59 -5.72
CA TRP A 335 -10.06 6.07 -4.63
C TRP A 335 -10.61 7.47 -4.91
N GLU A 336 -9.76 8.40 -5.37
CA GLU A 336 -10.15 9.76 -5.74
C GLU A 336 -11.19 9.78 -6.88
N LYS A 337 -11.11 8.86 -7.85
CA LYS A 337 -12.10 8.70 -8.92
C LYS A 337 -13.42 8.10 -8.44
N MET A 338 -13.33 7.14 -7.52
CA MET A 338 -14.48 6.37 -7.05
C MET A 338 -15.34 7.14 -6.04
N VAL A 339 -14.76 8.01 -5.21
CA VAL A 339 -15.52 8.80 -4.23
C VAL A 339 -16.62 9.67 -4.89
N PRO A 340 -16.34 10.49 -5.92
CA PRO A 340 -17.38 11.22 -6.64
C PRO A 340 -18.42 10.30 -7.28
N TRP A 341 -18.00 9.15 -7.81
CA TRP A 341 -18.90 8.18 -8.41
C TRP A 341 -19.91 7.64 -7.39
N LEU A 342 -19.44 7.24 -6.20
CA LEU A 342 -20.29 6.77 -5.10
C LEU A 342 -21.26 7.86 -4.62
N LEU A 343 -20.77 9.09 -4.43
CA LEU A 343 -21.60 10.22 -3.99
C LEU A 343 -22.68 10.61 -5.02
N ASN A 344 -22.48 10.29 -6.29
CA ASN A 344 -23.45 10.53 -7.35
C ASN A 344 -24.35 9.31 -7.61
N ALA A 345 -23.97 8.10 -7.21
CA ALA A 345 -24.79 6.91 -7.36
C ALA A 345 -26.07 6.95 -6.48
N ASP A 346 -26.00 7.61 -5.33
CA ASP A 346 -27.15 7.83 -4.43
C ASP A 346 -28.11 8.91 -4.93
N LYS A 347 -27.66 9.76 -5.86
CA LYS A 347 -28.57 10.65 -6.57
C LYS A 347 -29.23 9.78 -7.62
N GLU A 348 -30.40 9.22 -7.28
CA GLU A 348 -31.30 8.66 -8.30
C GLU A 348 -31.28 9.64 -9.48
N PRO A 349 -31.08 9.16 -10.72
CA PRO A 349 -31.17 10.03 -11.88
C PRO A 349 -32.54 10.67 -11.76
N GLU A 350 -32.54 11.95 -11.41
CA GLU A 350 -33.72 12.78 -11.24
C GLU A 350 -34.52 12.54 -12.52
N LEU A 351 -35.55 11.69 -12.42
CA LEU A 351 -36.32 11.24 -13.57
C LEU A 351 -36.67 12.51 -14.30
N VAL A 352 -36.22 12.62 -15.55
CA VAL A 352 -36.42 13.79 -16.41
C VAL A 352 -37.84 14.32 -16.11
N PRO A 353 -38.00 15.57 -15.65
CA PRO A 353 -39.26 16.06 -15.07
C PRO A 353 -40.41 16.20 -16.08
N GLU A 354 -40.46 15.41 -17.14
CA GLU A 354 -41.65 15.24 -17.98
C GLU A 354 -42.82 14.61 -17.18
N ALA A 355 -42.55 13.96 -16.04
CA ALA A 355 -43.60 13.50 -15.12
C ALA A 355 -43.94 14.51 -14.01
N CYS A 356 -43.06 15.49 -13.71
CA CYS A 356 -43.33 16.50 -12.67
C CYS A 356 -44.25 17.61 -13.16
N GLU A 357 -44.28 17.92 -14.46
CA GLU A 357 -45.28 18.85 -15.02
C GLU A 357 -46.73 18.35 -14.81
N GLN A 358 -46.95 17.02 -14.82
CA GLN A 358 -48.26 16.44 -14.51
C GLN A 358 -48.60 16.50 -13.02
N ILE A 359 -47.61 16.54 -12.14
CA ILE A 359 -47.82 16.62 -10.69
C ILE A 359 -48.23 18.05 -10.31
N ASP A 360 -47.56 19.07 -10.85
CA ASP A 360 -47.95 20.47 -10.61
C ASP A 360 -49.32 20.81 -11.22
N GLU A 361 -49.67 20.22 -12.37
CA GLU A 361 -51.00 20.34 -12.97
C GLU A 361 -52.08 19.60 -12.14
N ALA A 362 -51.75 18.42 -11.59
CA ALA A 362 -52.63 17.70 -10.67
C ALA A 362 -52.84 18.47 -9.35
N PHE A 363 -51.79 19.04 -8.76
CA PHE A 363 -51.91 19.86 -7.55
C PHE A 363 -52.64 21.18 -7.81
N SER A 364 -52.46 21.79 -8.99
CA SER A 364 -53.23 22.98 -9.40
C SER A 364 -54.72 22.65 -9.57
N THR A 365 -55.04 21.49 -10.15
CA THR A 365 -56.42 20.99 -10.28
C THR A 365 -57.05 20.76 -8.90
N LEU A 366 -56.31 20.11 -7.99
CA LEU A 366 -56.75 19.79 -6.63
C LEU A 366 -56.92 21.05 -5.77
N ARG A 367 -56.05 22.05 -5.96
CA ARG A 367 -56.17 23.37 -5.31
C ARG A 367 -57.39 24.13 -5.82
N SER A 368 -57.68 24.13 -7.14
CA SER A 368 -58.90 24.75 -7.68
C SER A 368 -60.18 24.07 -7.17
N TRP A 369 -60.14 22.74 -7.00
CA TRP A 369 -61.26 21.98 -6.47
C TRP A 369 -61.50 22.30 -4.99
N ALA A 370 -60.43 22.41 -4.19
CA ALA A 370 -60.49 22.81 -2.79
C ALA A 370 -61.02 24.25 -2.61
N GLU A 371 -60.55 25.19 -3.43
CA GLU A 371 -61.05 26.57 -3.43
C GLU A 371 -62.54 26.66 -3.85
N SER A 372 -63.01 25.71 -4.68
CA SER A 372 -64.44 25.61 -4.99
C SER A 372 -65.27 25.07 -3.82
N MET A 373 -64.68 24.25 -2.95
CA MET A 373 -65.35 23.74 -1.74
C MET A 373 -65.43 24.77 -0.62
N ASP A 374 -64.55 25.77 -0.57
CA ASP A 374 -64.66 26.88 0.37
C ASP A 374 -65.82 27.84 0.06
N SER A 375 -66.50 27.66 -1.08
CA SER A 375 -67.77 28.34 -1.39
C SER A 375 -69.00 27.68 -0.76
N THR A 376 -68.82 26.64 0.06
CA THR A 376 -69.94 25.98 0.76
C THR A 376 -70.33 26.79 2.01
N PRO A 377 -71.62 27.10 2.24
CA PRO A 377 -72.04 27.95 3.35
C PRO A 377 -71.61 27.38 4.71
N SER A 378 -70.92 28.19 5.51
CA SER A 378 -70.36 27.80 6.80
C SER A 378 -71.46 27.29 7.75
N TRP A 379 -71.45 25.99 8.03
CA TRP A 379 -72.23 25.42 9.11
C TRP A 379 -71.39 25.46 10.40
N SER A 380 -71.67 26.44 11.24
CA SER A 380 -71.02 26.66 12.53
C SER A 380 -71.49 25.64 13.57
N GLY A 381 -70.58 24.84 14.13
CA GLY A 381 -70.90 23.93 15.23
C GLY A 381 -69.69 23.32 15.96
N HIS A 382 -69.34 23.93 17.10
CA HIS A 382 -68.81 23.37 18.38
C HIS A 382 -67.64 22.37 18.35
N SER A 383 -66.44 22.77 18.81
CA SER A 383 -65.96 22.76 20.22
C SER A 383 -65.79 21.39 20.86
N ALA A 384 -64.53 20.97 21.11
CA ALA A 384 -63.98 20.70 22.46
C ALA A 384 -62.61 19.99 22.38
N GLU A 385 -61.55 20.70 22.80
CA GLU A 385 -60.30 20.12 23.32
C GLU A 385 -60.53 19.54 24.72
N PRO A 386 -59.70 18.57 25.14
CA PRO A 386 -59.00 18.83 26.39
C PRO A 386 -57.51 18.42 26.45
N SER A 387 -56.87 19.16 27.35
CA SER A 387 -55.49 19.35 27.76
C SER A 387 -54.70 18.14 28.28
N PRO A 388 -53.35 18.29 28.45
CA PRO A 388 -52.41 17.26 28.87
C PRO A 388 -52.13 17.27 30.40
N SER A 389 -51.85 16.10 30.98
CA SER A 389 -51.36 15.90 32.37
C SER A 389 -50.03 15.12 32.31
N GLU A 390 -48.90 15.71 32.68
CA GLU A 390 -48.30 15.83 34.04
C GLU A 390 -47.45 14.62 34.51
N ALA A 391 -46.34 14.98 35.19
CA ALA A 391 -45.56 14.25 36.19
C ALA A 391 -44.29 13.44 35.77
N SER A 392 -43.14 14.14 35.75
CA SER A 392 -41.96 14.08 36.67
C SER A 392 -41.72 12.87 37.62
N PRO A 393 -40.62 12.84 38.45
CA PRO A 393 -39.21 12.61 38.14
C PRO A 393 -38.51 11.62 39.14
N GLY A 394 -37.21 11.37 38.98
CA GLY A 394 -36.32 10.82 40.04
C GLY A 394 -35.42 9.66 39.58
N THR A 395 -34.26 9.35 40.14
CA THR A 395 -33.47 9.91 41.25
C THR A 395 -32.08 9.23 41.22
N ALA A 396 -31.05 9.92 41.71
CA ALA A 396 -29.77 9.41 42.28
C ALA A 396 -28.82 8.60 41.37
N GLY A 397 -27.50 8.79 41.37
CA GLY A 397 -26.60 9.34 42.37
C GLY A 397 -25.76 8.21 42.98
N THR A 398 -24.55 7.96 42.46
CA THR A 398 -23.58 7.08 43.12
C THR A 398 -22.15 7.55 42.82
N GLU A 399 -21.57 8.26 43.80
CA GLU A 399 -20.13 8.51 43.94
C GLU A 399 -19.42 7.21 44.33
N LEU A 400 -18.28 6.92 43.70
CA LEU A 400 -17.38 5.84 44.07
C LEU A 400 -16.02 6.43 44.44
N GLN A 401 -15.69 6.25 45.71
CA GLN A 401 -14.56 6.78 46.45
C GLN A 401 -13.31 5.93 46.20
N CYS A 402 -12.21 6.57 45.81
CA CYS A 402 -10.91 5.93 45.62
C CYS A 402 -10.19 5.74 46.95
N ASP A 403 -9.81 4.50 47.25
CA ASP A 403 -9.01 4.14 48.42
C ASP A 403 -7.55 3.88 47.99
N ALA A 404 -6.61 4.56 48.64
CA ALA A 404 -5.19 4.55 48.33
C ALA A 404 -4.42 3.81 49.44
N GLY A 405 -4.13 2.52 49.22
CA GLY A 405 -3.35 1.69 50.11
C GLY A 405 -1.84 1.84 49.90
N ARG A 406 -1.16 2.32 50.94
CA ARG A 406 0.28 2.54 51.11
C ARG A 406 0.88 1.46 52.01
N VAL A 407 1.85 0.67 51.54
CA VAL A 407 2.81 -0.13 52.35
C VAL A 407 4.02 -0.39 51.42
N GLY A 408 5.31 -0.12 51.69
CA GLY A 408 6.07 -0.04 52.94
C GLY A 408 6.96 -1.28 53.08
N GLY A 409 8.28 -1.19 52.87
CA GLY A 409 9.20 -2.30 53.21
C GLY A 409 10.59 -2.25 52.57
N ALA A 410 11.58 -1.85 53.38
CA ALA A 410 13.03 -2.03 53.17
C ALA A 410 13.41 -3.54 53.27
N VAL A 411 14.61 -4.00 52.93
CA VAL A 411 15.83 -3.99 53.79
C VAL A 411 16.96 -4.76 53.07
N ALA A 412 18.20 -4.30 53.31
CA ALA A 412 19.54 -4.90 53.17
C ALA A 412 20.14 -5.11 51.77
#